data_AF-A0A969E334-F1
#
_entry.id   AF-A0A969E334-F1
#
_cell.length_a   1.000
_cell.length_b   1.000
_cell.length_c   1.000
_cell.angle_alpha   90.00
_cell.angle_beta   90.00
_cell.angle_gamma   90.00
#
_symmetry.space_group_name_H-M   'P 1'
#
loop_
_entity.id
_entity.type
_entity.pdbx_description
1 polymer ?
#
loop_
_entity_poly.entity_id
_entity_poly.type
_entity_poly.pdbx_seq_one_letter_code
_entity_poly.pdbx_strand_id
1 'polypeptide(L)'
;GIICRTNYKNMYWTVAQHIAHHSSSGCNLTVGDVLASGTISGDNPNSYGSMLELTWNGAQPLSLPDGSKRRFVEDFDTVILKGFAEKNGVRVGFGRLDNQVLPALF
;
A
#
# COMPACT_ATOMS: atom_id res chain seq x y z
N GLY A 1 8.39 1.90 -12.91
CA GLY A 1 7.08 1.58 -13.53
C GLY A 1 6.03 1.39 -12.45
N ILE A 2 4.75 1.26 -12.79
CA ILE A 2 3.71 0.90 -11.81
C ILE A 2 3.84 -0.59 -11.50
N ILE A 3 4.08 -0.94 -10.24
CA ILE A 3 4.26 -2.34 -9.80
C ILE A 3 3.01 -2.93 -9.15
N CYS A 4 2.12 -2.07 -8.66
CA CYS A 4 0.83 -2.46 -8.09
C CYS A 4 -0.24 -1.43 -8.49
N ARG A 5 -1.41 -1.93 -8.91
CA ARG A 5 -2.63 -1.14 -9.06
C ARG A 5 -3.78 -1.87 -8.38
N THR A 6 -4.21 -1.35 -7.24
CA THR A 6 -5.29 -1.92 -6.42
C THR A 6 -6.36 -0.87 -6.12
N ASN A 7 -7.37 -1.23 -5.34
CA ASN A 7 -8.43 -0.32 -4.93
C ASN A 7 -8.86 -0.59 -3.48
N TYR A 8 -9.06 0.47 -2.70
CA TYR A 8 -9.52 0.37 -1.30
C TYR A 8 -10.86 -0.36 -1.16
N LYS A 9 -11.69 -0.40 -2.21
CA LYS A 9 -12.94 -1.17 -2.22
C LYS A 9 -12.74 -2.69 -2.02
N ASN A 10 -11.51 -3.19 -2.17
CA ASN A 10 -11.19 -4.59 -1.93
C ASN A 10 -11.07 -4.93 -0.44
N MET A 11 -11.06 -3.93 0.45
CA MET A 11 -11.01 -4.16 1.91
C MET A 11 -12.26 -4.91 2.37
N TYR A 12 -12.03 -6.03 3.06
CA TYR A 12 -13.11 -6.86 3.62
C TYR A 12 -13.86 -6.17 4.77
N TRP A 13 -13.12 -5.45 5.62
CA TRP A 13 -13.66 -4.69 6.74
C TRP A 13 -13.72 -3.19 6.40
N THR A 14 -14.83 -2.55 6.74
CA THR A 14 -15.02 -1.11 6.55
C THR A 14 -14.34 -0.31 7.65
N VAL A 15 -14.02 0.96 7.39
CA VAL A 15 -13.49 1.90 8.42
C VAL A 15 -14.37 1.93 9.67
N ALA A 16 -15.69 1.91 9.50
CA ALA A 16 -16.64 1.90 10.62
C ALA A 16 -16.49 0.64 11.50
N GLN A 17 -16.26 -0.52 10.89
CA GLN A 17 -16.02 -1.77 11.62
C GLN A 17 -14.66 -1.77 12.33
N HIS A 18 -13.61 -1.22 11.71
CA HIS A 18 -12.32 -1.03 12.39
C HIS A 18 -12.46 -0.17 13.65
N ILE A 19 -13.15 0.96 13.56
CA ILE A 19 -13.38 1.87 14.71
C ILE A 19 -14.22 1.17 15.79
N ALA A 20 -15.35 0.58 15.40
CA ALA A 20 -16.25 -0.09 16.35
C ALA A 20 -15.55 -1.22 17.10
N HIS A 21 -14.75 -2.03 16.40
CA HIS A 21 -13.98 -3.09 17.02
C HIS A 21 -12.89 -2.55 17.95
N HIS A 22 -12.13 -1.53 17.51
CA HIS A 22 -11.07 -0.92 18.31
C HIS A 22 -11.59 -0.37 19.66
N SER A 23 -12.75 0.27 19.68
CA SER A 23 -13.34 0.84 20.90
C SER A 23 -14.19 -0.13 21.72
N SER A 24 -14.40 -1.37 21.24
CA SER A 24 -15.38 -2.30 21.83
C SER A 24 -15.07 -2.73 23.27
N SER A 25 -13.80 -2.75 23.66
CA SER A 25 -13.34 -3.09 25.02
C SER A 25 -13.09 -1.86 25.91
N GLY A 26 -13.51 -0.67 25.48
CA GLY A 26 -13.26 0.59 26.19
C GLY A 26 -11.94 1.28 25.86
N CYS A 27 -11.27 0.90 24.76
CA CYS A 27 -10.13 1.66 24.26
C CYS A 27 -10.60 3.04 23.76
N ASN A 28 -9.97 4.11 24.25
CA ASN A 28 -10.33 5.48 23.88
C ASN A 28 -9.59 5.89 22.60
N LEU A 29 -10.33 6.44 21.64
CA LEU A 29 -9.78 7.16 20.49
C LEU A 29 -9.73 8.67 20.78
N THR A 30 -8.72 9.33 20.26
CA THR A 30 -8.47 10.76 20.43
C THR A 30 -8.29 11.48 19.09
N VAL A 31 -8.44 12.79 19.11
CA VAL A 31 -8.23 13.62 17.92
C VAL A 31 -6.77 13.51 17.49
N GLY A 32 -6.56 13.12 16.24
CA GLY A 32 -5.23 12.92 15.66
C GLY A 32 -4.79 11.46 15.58
N ASP A 33 -5.55 10.52 16.16
CA ASP A 33 -5.26 9.09 16.01
C ASP A 33 -5.34 8.65 14.54
N VAL A 34 -4.39 7.81 14.14
CA VAL A 34 -4.29 7.26 12.78
C VAL A 34 -4.54 5.76 12.84
N LEU A 35 -5.65 5.32 12.24
CA LEU A 35 -5.94 3.90 12.03
C LEU A 35 -5.63 3.53 10.58
N ALA A 36 -4.65 2.65 10.39
CA ALA A 36 -4.33 2.12 9.08
C ALA A 36 -5.27 0.98 8.69
N SER A 37 -5.51 0.81 7.38
CA SER A 37 -6.33 -0.28 6.84
C SER A 37 -5.68 -1.66 6.93
N GLY A 38 -4.35 -1.70 7.01
CA GLY A 38 -3.55 -2.85 6.58
C GLY A 38 -3.23 -2.81 5.09
N THR A 39 -2.44 -3.76 4.62
CA THR A 39 -2.05 -3.90 3.21
C THR A 39 -3.27 -4.13 2.32
N ILE A 40 -3.41 -3.33 1.26
CA ILE A 40 -4.54 -3.44 0.32
C ILE A 40 -4.12 -4.33 -0.85
N SER A 41 -4.62 -5.57 -0.87
CA SER A 41 -4.40 -6.52 -1.96
C SER A 41 -5.72 -6.84 -2.65
N GLY A 42 -5.74 -6.81 -3.98
CA GLY A 42 -6.87 -7.32 -4.77
C GLY A 42 -6.62 -8.74 -5.26
N ASP A 43 -7.59 -9.29 -5.99
CA ASP A 43 -7.55 -10.69 -6.44
C ASP A 43 -6.57 -10.95 -7.61
N ASN A 44 -6.05 -9.89 -8.23
CA ASN A 44 -5.09 -9.99 -9.34
C ASN A 44 -3.65 -9.84 -8.81
N PRO A 45 -2.68 -10.65 -9.27
CA PRO A 45 -1.27 -10.50 -8.89
C PRO A 45 -0.70 -9.08 -9.04
N ASN A 46 -1.11 -8.34 -10.06
CA ASN A 46 -0.68 -6.93 -10.27
C ASN A 46 -1.37 -5.94 -9.31
N SER A 47 -2.19 -6.43 -8.37
CA SER A 47 -2.92 -5.66 -7.36
C SER A 47 -2.56 -6.04 -5.93
N TYR A 48 -1.52 -6.87 -5.73
CA TYR A 48 -1.01 -7.20 -4.41
C TYR A 48 -0.24 -6.02 -3.81
N GLY A 49 -0.48 -5.74 -2.53
CA GLY A 49 -0.07 -4.50 -1.87
C GLY A 49 1.34 -4.48 -1.29
N SER A 50 2.11 -5.57 -1.42
CA SER A 50 3.48 -5.66 -0.88
C SER A 50 4.46 -6.38 -1.81
N MET A 51 5.75 -6.08 -1.66
CA MET A 51 6.82 -6.81 -2.36
C MET A 51 6.84 -8.31 -2.00
N LEU A 52 6.45 -8.65 -0.76
CA LEU A 52 6.33 -10.02 -0.30
C LEU A 52 5.34 -10.81 -1.15
N GLU A 53 4.14 -10.25 -1.37
CA GLU A 53 3.11 -10.89 -2.17
C GLU A 53 3.45 -10.84 -3.67
N LEU A 54 3.87 -9.68 -4.18
CA LEU A 54 4.20 -9.47 -5.59
C LEU A 54 5.31 -10.40 -6.10
N THR A 55 6.26 -10.74 -5.23
CA THR A 55 7.41 -11.58 -5.61
C THR A 55 7.34 -12.99 -5.06
N TRP A 56 6.22 -13.35 -4.41
CA TRP A 56 6.05 -14.63 -3.72
C TRP A 56 7.22 -14.95 -2.80
N ASN A 57 7.49 -14.04 -1.86
CA ASN A 57 8.64 -14.08 -0.96
C ASN A 57 9.98 -14.21 -1.69
N GLY A 58 10.14 -13.46 -2.78
CA GLY A 58 11.33 -13.45 -3.61
C GLY A 58 11.52 -14.67 -4.53
N ALA A 59 10.62 -15.65 -4.51
CA ALA A 59 10.68 -16.81 -5.40
C ALA A 59 10.40 -16.45 -6.86
N GLN A 60 9.64 -15.37 -7.10
CA GLN A 60 9.28 -14.84 -8.41
C GLN A 60 9.69 -13.36 -8.50
N PRO A 61 10.95 -13.05 -8.88
CA PRO A 61 11.42 -11.66 -8.94
C PRO A 61 10.61 -10.81 -9.92
N LEU A 62 10.24 -9.61 -9.49
CA LEU A 62 9.55 -8.62 -10.32
C LEU A 62 10.53 -8.03 -11.34
N SER A 63 10.13 -7.92 -12.61
CA SER A 63 10.91 -7.23 -13.64
C SER A 63 10.46 -5.78 -13.78
N LEU A 64 11.39 -4.83 -13.73
CA LEU A 64 11.14 -3.41 -13.85
C LEU A 64 11.36 -2.92 -15.30
N PRO A 65 10.79 -1.76 -15.70
CA PRO A 65 10.87 -1.27 -17.08
C PRO A 65 12.30 -0.97 -17.58
N ASP A 66 13.25 -0.75 -16.67
CA ASP A 66 14.66 -0.54 -16.99
C ASP A 66 15.44 -1.86 -17.16
N GLY A 67 14.76 -3.00 -17.05
CA GLY A 67 15.35 -4.34 -17.15
C GLY A 67 15.89 -4.88 -15.83
N SER A 68 15.94 -4.08 -14.76
CA SER A 68 16.32 -4.55 -13.43
C SER A 68 15.28 -5.50 -12.84
N LYS A 69 15.69 -6.29 -11.85
CA LYS A 69 14.80 -7.19 -11.11
C LYS A 69 14.82 -6.87 -9.63
N ARG A 70 13.68 -7.07 -8.96
CA ARG A 70 13.54 -6.90 -7.51
C ARG A 70 12.88 -8.11 -6.88
N ARG A 71 13.40 -8.52 -5.72
CA ARG A 71 12.72 -9.44 -4.79
C ARG A 71 12.08 -8.64 -3.65
N PHE A 72 12.87 -7.74 -3.09
CA PHE A 72 12.44 -6.73 -2.12
C PHE A 72 12.99 -5.37 -2.54
N VAL A 73 12.71 -4.35 -1.74
CA VAL A 73 13.26 -3.01 -1.92
C VAL A 73 14.75 -3.05 -1.61
N GLU A 74 15.56 -2.40 -2.44
CA GLU A 74 17.02 -2.27 -2.27
C GLU A 74 17.40 -0.84 -1.85
N ASP A 75 18.64 -0.65 -1.39
CA ASP A 75 19.16 0.67 -1.07
C ASP A 75 18.99 1.63 -2.26
N PHE A 76 18.55 2.85 -1.96
CA PHE A 76 18.26 3.93 -2.90
C PHE A 76 17.04 3.74 -3.80
N ASP A 77 16.32 2.61 -3.72
CA ASP A 77 15.01 2.50 -4.34
C ASP A 77 14.04 3.52 -3.71
N THR A 78 13.21 4.15 -4.55
CA THR A 78 12.15 5.07 -4.11
C THR A 78 10.79 4.43 -4.35
N VAL A 79 10.03 4.25 -3.28
CA VAL A 79 8.64 3.77 -3.33
C VAL A 79 7.69 4.96 -3.35
N ILE A 80 6.76 4.93 -4.31
CA ILE A 80 5.85 6.04 -4.59
C ILE A 80 4.41 5.53 -4.50
N LEU A 81 3.63 6.06 -3.56
CA LEU A 81 2.21 5.78 -3.43
C LEU A 81 1.39 6.95 -3.97
N LYS A 82 0.39 6.62 -4.80
CA LYS A 82 -0.59 7.56 -5.34
C LYS A 82 -1.96 6.93 -5.26
N GLY A 83 -2.97 7.72 -4.91
CA GLY A 83 -4.36 7.30 -4.83
C GLY A 83 -5.30 8.41 -5.27
N PHE A 84 -6.44 8.02 -5.84
CA PHE A 84 -7.50 8.95 -6.19
C PHE A 84 -8.86 8.23 -6.21
N ALA A 85 -9.92 9.01 -6.00
CA ALA A 85 -11.28 8.64 -6.36
C ALA A 85 -11.70 9.42 -7.60
N GLU A 86 -12.49 8.81 -8.47
CA GLU A 86 -12.99 9.45 -9.68
C GLU A 86 -14.45 9.07 -9.93
N LYS A 87 -15.26 10.08 -10.26
CA LYS A 87 -16.67 9.89 -10.64
C LYS A 87 -17.07 10.98 -11.63
N ASN A 88 -17.70 10.59 -12.74
CA ASN A 88 -18.22 11.51 -13.77
C ASN A 88 -17.16 12.53 -14.26
N GLY A 89 -15.92 12.08 -14.47
CA GLY A 89 -14.81 12.94 -14.92
C GLY A 89 -14.20 13.85 -13.85
N VAL A 90 -14.75 13.89 -12.64
CA VAL A 90 -14.18 14.62 -11.50
C VAL A 90 -13.29 13.69 -10.69
N ARG A 91 -12.04 14.11 -10.47
CA ARG A 91 -11.04 13.36 -9.71
C ARG A 91 -10.66 14.08 -8.42
N VAL A 92 -10.67 13.34 -7.30
CA VAL A 92 -10.15 13.78 -6.00
C VAL A 92 -8.93 12.92 -5.66
N GLY A 93 -7.76 13.55 -5.63
CA GLY A 93 -6.48 12.87 -5.40
C GLY A 93 -5.95 13.05 -3.98
N PHE A 94 -5.18 12.07 -3.52
CA PHE A 94 -4.45 12.12 -2.24
C PHE A 94 -3.05 12.77 -2.36
N GLY A 95 -2.69 13.26 -3.56
CA GLY A 95 -1.33 13.68 -3.86
C GLY A 95 -0.39 12.51 -4.06
N ARG A 96 0.84 12.65 -3.59
CA ARG A 96 1.96 11.74 -3.82
C ARG A 96 2.74 11.56 -2.52
N LEU A 97 2.95 10.31 -2.13
CA LEU A 97 3.80 9.92 -1.00
C LEU A 97 5.05 9.25 -1.56
N ASP A 98 6.21 9.84 -1.31
CA ASP A 98 7.51 9.37 -1.79
C ASP A 98 8.42 9.03 -0.63
N ASN A 99 9.07 7.87 -0.69
CA ASN A 99 10.04 7.49 0.31
C ASN A 99 11.20 6.71 -0.34
N GLN A 100 12.43 7.20 -0.15
CA GLN A 100 13.65 6.54 -0.61
C GLN A 100 14.26 5.75 0.54
N VAL A 101 14.58 4.48 0.28
CA VAL A 101 15.34 3.67 1.22
C VAL A 101 16.80 4.13 1.22
N LEU A 102 17.33 4.44 2.41
CA LEU A 102 18.74 4.72 2.59
C LEU A 102 19.45 3.48 3.12
N PRO A 103 20.76 3.34 2.85
CA PRO A 103 21.57 2.29 3.45
C PRO A 103 21.47 2.28 4.98
N ALA A 104 21.59 1.09 5.57
CA ALA A 104 21.67 0.94 7.01
C ALA A 104 22.88 1.69 7.58
N LEU A 105 22.74 2.20 8.81
CA LEU A 105 23.87 2.68 9.59
C LEU A 105 24.71 1.48 10.02
N PHE A 106 26.01 1.55 9.76
CA PHE A 106 27.00 0.52 10.11
C PHE A 106 27.33 0.51 11.60
#